data_AF-A0A519SLL3-F1
#
_entry.id   AF-A0A519SLL3-F1
#
_cell.length_a   1.000
_cell.length_b   1.000
_cell.length_c   1.000
_cell.angle_alpha   90.00
_cell.angle_beta   90.00
_cell.angle_gamma   90.00
#
_symmetry.space_group_name_H-M   'P 1'
#
loop_
_entity.id
_entity.type
_entity.pdbx_description
1 polymer ?
#
loop_
_entity_poly.entity_id
_entity_poly.type
_entity_poly.pdbx_seq_one_letter_code
_entity_poly.pdbx_strand_id
1 'polypeptide(L)'
;SKTIQVNPTLNMTSLYNKFGFVRRSLNNRDTTFKLNNFMVGLLTSVKNINVAFTQTTGTFLPGYLPKTRFFGIDDVTGAPGLGFVFGSQRDIRLMAVNNGWITVDQEQMQLYVNTLREDFQLTSTIEPLKDLKVTLTANKNRTLNYSTNFKYDTQSDSFTNLSPNTTGDYSISTITFGTAFRDKSGSTLSSVFTEFMNNRSVISRRLGALNPNSGGVVGGYAAGYDKSSQDVVVLAFLAAYKGKDANSSSLNSMPKIPLPNWRLTYSGLTKYPFISDRFSELSVRHGYRSTYSIGGFNSLLRYEERNGAAYSTDVNGNFLPVYQFGQVSIAEQFAPLVGIDTRLKNNMTLNFEINKTRLLGLSLANSQLAHLSENNIVFGLGYRTTKFRFPFGLFKQMKMDNNMDFKLDVSVRDNKTVIYRADITEAEVSSGAKNITLRPSVDYVLNQRFNVRLFYDSNITKPYTSQSFNTSFSNFGFSLRATLN
;
A
#
# COMPACT_ATOMS: atom_id res chain seq x y z
N SER A 1 10.65 -5.52 -26.47
CA SER A 1 9.79 -5.52 -25.27
C SER A 1 8.35 -5.28 -25.69
N LYS A 2 7.37 -5.59 -24.84
CA LYS A 2 5.94 -5.39 -25.11
C LYS A 2 5.24 -4.82 -23.88
N THR A 3 4.48 -3.76 -24.08
CA THR A 3 3.62 -3.15 -23.07
C THR A 3 2.17 -3.28 -23.51
N ILE A 4 1.36 -3.98 -22.73
CA ILE A 4 -0.09 -4.02 -22.88
C ILE A 4 -0.67 -3.09 -21.83
N GLN A 5 -1.47 -2.11 -22.25
CA GLN A 5 -2.16 -1.21 -21.34
C GLN A 5 -3.67 -1.22 -21.65
N VAL A 6 -4.47 -1.49 -20.62
CA VAL A 6 -5.93 -1.59 -20.71
C VAL A 6 -6.54 -0.73 -19.61
N ASN A 7 -7.16 0.39 -20.00
CA ASN A 7 -7.68 1.40 -19.08
C ASN A 7 -9.20 1.67 -19.25
N PRO A 8 -10.09 0.67 -19.13
CA PRO A 8 -11.51 0.88 -19.32
C PRO A 8 -12.08 1.77 -18.22
N THR A 9 -12.93 2.70 -18.62
CA THR A 9 -13.71 3.56 -17.74
C THR A 9 -15.20 3.28 -17.95
N LEU A 10 -15.88 2.84 -16.89
CA LEU A 10 -17.29 2.52 -16.90
C LEU A 10 -18.04 3.60 -16.14
N ASN A 11 -18.73 4.47 -16.87
CA ASN A 11 -19.65 5.44 -16.29
C ASN A 11 -21.02 4.77 -16.09
N MET A 12 -21.28 4.33 -14.87
CA MET A 12 -22.51 3.62 -14.54
C MET A 12 -23.72 4.56 -14.58
N THR A 13 -23.52 5.86 -14.36
CA THR A 13 -24.61 6.86 -14.42
C THR A 13 -25.23 6.91 -15.82
N SER A 14 -24.42 6.85 -16.87
CA SER A 14 -24.93 6.82 -18.25
C SER A 14 -25.64 5.49 -18.55
N LEU A 15 -25.14 4.37 -18.01
CA LEU A 15 -25.74 3.05 -18.15
C LEU A 15 -27.11 2.97 -17.46
N TYR A 16 -27.22 3.46 -16.23
CA TYR A 16 -28.48 3.49 -15.47
C TYR A 16 -29.54 4.37 -16.14
N ASN A 17 -29.13 5.49 -16.74
CA ASN A 17 -30.04 6.39 -17.46
C ASN A 17 -30.67 5.76 -18.71
N LYS A 18 -30.09 4.67 -19.26
CA LYS A 18 -30.70 3.91 -20.36
C LYS A 18 -31.87 3.04 -19.92
N PHE A 19 -31.97 2.70 -18.63
CA PHE A 19 -33.07 1.90 -18.10
C PHE A 19 -34.21 2.80 -17.59
N GLY A 20 -35.33 2.84 -18.34
CA GLY A 20 -36.46 3.73 -18.04
C GLY A 20 -37.13 3.51 -16.68
N PHE A 21 -36.99 2.33 -16.06
CA PHE A 21 -37.47 2.08 -14.69
C PHE A 21 -36.58 2.75 -13.63
N VAL A 22 -35.25 2.72 -13.83
CA VAL A 22 -34.26 3.36 -12.95
C VAL A 22 -34.41 4.87 -13.00
N ARG A 23 -34.55 5.44 -14.21
CA ARG A 23 -34.78 6.87 -14.42
C ARG A 23 -36.06 7.36 -13.72
N ARG A 24 -37.15 6.59 -13.79
CA ARG A 24 -38.42 6.92 -13.10
C ARG A 24 -38.30 6.85 -11.58
N SER A 25 -37.59 5.84 -11.07
CA SER A 25 -37.35 5.69 -9.63
C SER A 25 -36.44 6.79 -9.06
N LEU A 26 -35.41 7.23 -9.80
CA LEU A 26 -34.48 8.28 -9.36
C LEU A 26 -35.10 9.69 -9.42
N ASN A 27 -36.09 9.92 -10.29
CA ASN A 27 -36.77 11.20 -10.44
C ASN A 27 -38.02 11.35 -9.55
N ASN A 28 -38.49 10.29 -8.89
CA ASN A 28 -39.63 10.38 -7.99
C ASN A 28 -39.25 11.15 -6.71
N ARG A 29 -39.85 12.33 -6.54
CA ARG A 29 -39.67 13.22 -5.39
C ARG A 29 -40.57 12.89 -4.19
N ASP A 30 -41.35 11.81 -4.26
CA ASP A 30 -42.24 11.42 -3.15
C ASP A 30 -41.44 11.03 -1.91
N THR A 31 -41.75 11.71 -0.81
CA THR A 31 -41.13 11.59 0.52
C THR A 31 -41.48 10.29 1.25
N THR A 32 -42.24 9.39 0.64
CA THR A 32 -42.55 8.07 1.22
C THR A 32 -41.41 7.09 0.97
N PHE A 33 -40.81 6.59 2.05
CA PHE A 33 -39.76 5.58 2.02
C PHE A 33 -40.31 4.27 1.43
N LYS A 34 -40.14 4.07 0.12
CA LYS A 34 -40.44 2.81 -0.56
C LYS A 34 -39.16 1.98 -0.64
N LEU A 35 -39.16 0.78 -0.05
CA LEU A 35 -38.03 -0.16 -0.04
C LEU A 35 -37.44 -0.37 -1.45
N ASN A 36 -38.30 -0.39 -2.48
CA ASN A 36 -37.90 -0.50 -3.88
C ASN A 36 -37.02 0.69 -4.34
N ASN A 37 -37.37 1.92 -3.97
CA ASN A 37 -36.59 3.11 -4.32
C ASN A 37 -35.23 3.13 -3.59
N PHE A 38 -35.18 2.65 -2.35
CA PHE A 38 -33.94 2.51 -1.59
C PHE A 38 -32.99 1.48 -2.21
N MET A 39 -33.52 0.30 -2.61
CA MET A 39 -32.76 -0.74 -3.29
C MET A 39 -32.24 -0.27 -4.66
N VAL A 40 -33.06 0.45 -5.44
CA VAL A 40 -32.62 1.07 -6.71
C VAL A 40 -31.55 2.13 -6.45
N GLY A 41 -31.67 2.93 -5.39
CA GLY A 41 -30.65 3.90 -4.97
C GLY A 41 -29.31 3.25 -4.59
N LEU A 42 -29.35 2.12 -3.90
CA LEU A 42 -28.15 1.34 -3.56
C LEU A 42 -27.52 0.69 -4.80
N LEU A 43 -28.31 0.13 -5.72
CA LEU A 43 -27.81 -0.42 -6.97
C LEU A 43 -27.21 0.65 -7.88
N THR A 44 -27.78 1.85 -7.87
CA THR A 44 -27.30 3.01 -8.65
C THR A 44 -26.27 3.88 -7.92
N SER A 45 -25.83 3.43 -6.74
CA SER A 45 -24.85 4.15 -5.92
C SER A 45 -23.48 4.17 -6.57
N VAL A 46 -23.09 3.08 -7.25
CA VAL A 46 -21.83 3.00 -7.99
C VAL A 46 -21.89 3.95 -9.18
N LYS A 47 -21.10 5.02 -9.17
CA LYS A 47 -21.10 6.05 -10.22
C LYS A 47 -20.14 5.73 -11.33
N ASN A 48 -18.90 5.39 -10.98
CA ASN A 48 -17.82 5.16 -11.93
C ASN A 48 -16.93 4.01 -11.47
N ILE A 49 -16.50 3.17 -12.41
CA ILE A 49 -15.47 2.13 -12.21
C ILE A 49 -14.37 2.37 -13.24
N ASN A 50 -13.16 2.59 -12.77
CA ASN A 50 -11.97 2.74 -13.59
C ASN A 50 -11.05 1.57 -13.30
N VAL A 51 -10.66 0.83 -14.33
CA VAL A 51 -9.64 -0.21 -14.24
C VAL A 51 -8.45 0.28 -15.04
N ALA A 52 -7.25 0.12 -14.50
CA ALA A 52 -6.00 0.32 -15.19
C ALA A 52 -5.16 -0.94 -15.01
N PHE A 53 -4.85 -1.60 -16.11
CA PHE A 53 -3.97 -2.77 -16.13
C PHE A 53 -2.85 -2.51 -17.12
N THR A 54 -1.62 -2.53 -16.64
CA THR A 54 -0.42 -2.39 -17.45
C THR A 54 0.44 -3.63 -17.23
N GLN A 55 0.80 -4.30 -18.31
CA GLN A 55 1.73 -5.42 -18.30
C GLN A 55 2.88 -5.12 -19.24
N THR A 56 4.07 -4.96 -18.69
CA THR A 56 5.30 -4.77 -19.44
C THR A 56 6.11 -6.05 -19.39
N THR A 57 6.58 -6.49 -20.55
CA THR A 57 7.36 -7.72 -20.70
C THR A 57 8.56 -7.49 -21.59
N GLY A 58 9.64 -8.20 -21.30
CA GLY A 58 10.90 -8.11 -22.04
C GLY A 58 11.57 -9.47 -22.13
N THR A 59 12.22 -9.73 -23.25
CA THR A 59 13.05 -10.91 -23.45
C THR A 59 14.37 -10.45 -24.05
N PHE A 60 15.47 -10.93 -23.49
CA PHE A 60 16.82 -10.72 -23.98
C PHE A 60 17.44 -12.09 -24.23
N LEU A 61 17.72 -12.40 -25.49
CA LEU A 61 18.37 -13.62 -25.93
C LEU A 61 19.76 -13.28 -26.48
N PRO A 62 20.82 -13.56 -25.72
CA PRO A 62 22.18 -13.30 -26.16
C PRO A 62 22.69 -14.39 -27.13
N GLY A 63 23.79 -14.11 -27.81
CA GLY A 63 24.43 -15.06 -28.75
C GLY A 63 23.73 -15.20 -30.10
N TYR A 64 22.82 -14.27 -30.44
CA TYR A 64 22.11 -14.23 -31.71
C TYR A 64 23.07 -13.98 -32.89
N LEU A 65 23.15 -14.93 -33.83
CA LEU A 65 24.07 -14.93 -34.99
C LEU A 65 23.55 -14.18 -36.24
N PRO A 66 22.25 -14.28 -36.61
CA PRO A 66 21.78 -13.66 -37.86
C PRO A 66 21.94 -12.15 -37.87
N LYS A 67 22.09 -11.56 -39.06
CA LYS A 67 22.32 -10.12 -39.23
C LYS A 67 21.03 -9.45 -39.63
N THR A 68 20.35 -8.83 -38.68
CA THR A 68 19.10 -8.11 -38.94
C THR A 68 19.33 -6.89 -39.83
N ARG A 69 18.48 -6.71 -40.84
CA ARG A 69 18.47 -5.54 -41.74
C ARG A 69 17.15 -4.78 -41.63
N PHE A 70 16.37 -4.76 -42.70
CA PHE A 70 15.10 -4.03 -42.76
C PHE A 70 14.10 -4.62 -41.76
N PHE A 71 13.39 -3.75 -41.05
CA PHE A 71 12.39 -4.14 -40.04
C PHE A 71 12.90 -5.08 -38.92
N GLY A 72 14.21 -5.16 -38.68
CA GLY A 72 14.76 -5.99 -37.61
C GLY A 72 14.70 -7.50 -37.87
N ILE A 73 14.52 -7.92 -39.12
CA ILE A 73 14.59 -9.33 -39.55
C ILE A 73 15.80 -9.57 -40.45
N ASP A 74 16.26 -10.82 -40.48
CA ASP A 74 17.26 -11.31 -41.43
C ASP A 74 16.57 -11.72 -42.74
N ASP A 75 17.06 -11.22 -43.89
CA ASP A 75 16.41 -11.40 -45.21
C ASP A 75 16.41 -12.87 -45.69
N VAL A 76 17.33 -13.70 -45.17
CA VAL A 76 17.55 -15.08 -45.62
C VAL A 76 16.84 -16.07 -44.70
N THR A 77 16.97 -15.89 -43.40
CA THR A 77 16.47 -16.82 -42.37
C THR A 77 15.13 -16.41 -41.79
N GLY A 78 14.70 -15.16 -41.99
CA GLY A 78 13.51 -14.59 -41.35
C GLY A 78 13.65 -14.43 -39.82
N ALA A 79 14.85 -14.61 -39.27
CA ALA A 79 15.14 -14.55 -37.85
C ALA A 79 15.04 -13.10 -37.31
N PRO A 80 14.61 -12.87 -36.05
CA PRO A 80 14.03 -13.82 -35.09
C PRO A 80 12.51 -14.04 -35.29
N GLY A 81 11.97 -13.59 -36.43
CA GLY A 81 10.55 -13.61 -36.77
C GLY A 81 9.84 -12.31 -36.44
N LEU A 82 8.91 -11.89 -37.31
CA LEU A 82 8.11 -10.68 -37.14
C LEU A 82 7.38 -10.64 -35.79
N GLY A 83 6.91 -11.79 -35.29
CA GLY A 83 6.28 -11.88 -33.99
C GLY A 83 7.18 -11.36 -32.86
N PHE A 84 8.46 -11.79 -32.82
CA PHE A 84 9.41 -11.35 -31.80
C PHE A 84 9.78 -9.87 -31.97
N VAL A 85 9.96 -9.41 -33.22
CA VAL A 85 10.20 -7.99 -33.55
C VAL A 85 9.05 -7.10 -33.05
N PHE A 86 7.80 -7.53 -33.26
CA PHE A 86 6.61 -6.84 -32.73
C PHE A 86 6.37 -7.07 -31.21
N GLY A 87 7.33 -7.70 -30.52
CA GLY A 87 7.32 -7.85 -29.07
C GLY A 87 6.60 -9.10 -28.54
N SER A 88 6.33 -10.11 -29.36
CA SER A 88 5.89 -11.42 -28.86
C SER A 88 6.88 -11.93 -27.81
N GLN A 89 6.33 -12.39 -26.69
CA GLN A 89 7.09 -12.95 -25.57
C GLN A 89 6.97 -14.48 -25.51
N ARG A 90 6.57 -15.10 -26.62
CA ARG A 90 6.68 -16.56 -26.76
C ARG A 90 8.16 -16.92 -26.61
N ASP A 91 8.45 -17.99 -25.88
CA ASP A 91 9.82 -18.47 -25.73
C ASP A 91 10.41 -18.82 -27.11
N ILE A 92 11.37 -18.01 -27.55
CA ILE A 92 12.05 -18.17 -28.84
C ILE A 92 13.27 -19.07 -28.75
N ARG A 93 13.70 -19.50 -27.55
CA ARG A 93 14.94 -20.27 -27.38
C ARG A 93 14.94 -21.54 -28.22
N LEU A 94 13.90 -22.35 -28.11
CA LEU A 94 13.78 -23.61 -28.89
C LEU A 94 13.76 -23.35 -30.41
N MET A 95 13.06 -22.29 -30.85
CA MET A 95 13.02 -21.91 -32.26
C MET A 95 14.40 -21.47 -32.77
N ALA A 96 15.12 -20.69 -31.97
CA ALA A 96 16.43 -20.18 -32.29
C ALA A 96 17.49 -21.29 -32.30
N VAL A 97 17.38 -22.29 -31.42
CA VAL A 97 18.21 -23.51 -31.46
C VAL A 97 17.93 -24.33 -32.71
N ASN A 98 16.66 -24.65 -32.99
CA ASN A 98 16.29 -25.50 -34.14
C ASN A 98 16.68 -24.90 -35.49
N ASN A 99 16.74 -23.56 -35.59
CA ASN A 99 17.12 -22.87 -36.82
C ASN A 99 18.57 -22.38 -36.84
N GLY A 100 19.39 -22.73 -35.84
CA GLY A 100 20.81 -22.35 -35.79
C GLY A 100 21.07 -20.84 -35.64
N TRP A 101 20.17 -20.12 -34.96
CA TRP A 101 20.27 -18.66 -34.77
C TRP A 101 21.11 -18.25 -33.57
N ILE A 102 21.57 -19.19 -32.75
CA ILE A 102 22.35 -18.93 -31.53
C ILE A 102 23.73 -19.56 -31.68
N THR A 103 24.75 -18.85 -31.21
CA THR A 103 26.12 -19.37 -31.13
C THR A 103 26.22 -20.62 -30.26
N VAL A 104 27.09 -21.54 -30.67
CA VAL A 104 27.49 -22.72 -29.89
C VAL A 104 28.72 -22.46 -29.02
N ASP A 105 29.22 -21.22 -29.01
CA ASP A 105 30.38 -20.81 -28.21
C ASP A 105 30.14 -21.02 -26.71
N GLN A 106 31.03 -21.79 -26.08
CA GLN A 106 30.96 -22.15 -24.67
C GLN A 106 31.39 -21.01 -23.74
N GLU A 107 32.16 -20.05 -24.26
CA GLU A 107 32.68 -18.87 -23.56
C GLU A 107 31.66 -17.72 -23.51
N GLN A 108 30.46 -17.93 -24.05
CA GLN A 108 29.35 -17.03 -23.88
C GLN A 108 29.00 -16.94 -22.37
N MET A 109 29.07 -15.72 -21.82
CA MET A 109 28.75 -15.44 -20.41
C MET A 109 27.48 -14.60 -20.21
N GLN A 110 26.85 -14.11 -21.29
CA GLN A 110 25.65 -13.27 -21.17
C GLN A 110 24.43 -14.12 -20.83
N LEU A 111 23.64 -13.67 -19.85
CA LEU A 111 22.45 -14.40 -19.43
C LEU A 111 21.27 -14.17 -20.38
N TYR A 112 20.50 -15.22 -20.64
CA TYR A 112 19.14 -15.06 -21.13
C TYR A 112 18.30 -14.43 -20.02
N VAL A 113 17.53 -13.40 -20.34
CA VAL A 113 16.69 -12.69 -19.37
C VAL A 113 15.27 -12.56 -19.89
N ASN A 114 14.29 -12.86 -19.03
CA ASN A 114 12.88 -12.58 -19.27
C ASN A 114 12.32 -11.75 -18.10
N THR A 115 11.73 -10.61 -18.41
CA THR A 115 11.17 -9.69 -17.41
C THR A 115 9.66 -9.57 -17.58
N LEU A 116 8.95 -9.55 -16.46
CA LEU A 116 7.51 -9.31 -16.36
C LEU A 116 7.27 -8.26 -15.29
N ARG A 117 6.51 -7.23 -15.61
CA ARG A 117 5.98 -6.26 -14.67
C ARG A 117 4.48 -6.13 -14.90
N GLU A 118 3.70 -6.46 -13.88
CA GLU A 118 2.25 -6.35 -13.87
C GLU A 118 1.84 -5.27 -12.86
N ASP A 119 1.08 -4.29 -13.32
CA ASP A 119 0.53 -3.20 -12.54
C ASP A 119 -0.99 -3.18 -12.74
N PHE A 120 -1.75 -3.54 -11.71
CA PHE A 120 -3.21 -3.50 -11.70
C PHE A 120 -3.70 -2.48 -10.68
N GLN A 121 -4.63 -1.63 -11.10
CA GLN A 121 -5.31 -0.66 -10.26
C GLN A 121 -6.80 -0.60 -10.61
N LEU A 122 -7.64 -0.74 -9.59
CA LEU A 122 -9.07 -0.58 -9.67
C LEU A 122 -9.47 0.62 -8.81
N THR A 123 -10.25 1.55 -9.35
CA THR A 123 -10.84 2.66 -8.60
C THR A 123 -12.33 2.73 -8.87
N SER A 124 -13.15 2.71 -7.82
CA SER A 124 -14.60 2.82 -7.92
C SER A 124 -15.09 3.98 -7.04
N THR A 125 -16.00 4.79 -7.56
CA THR A 125 -16.68 5.83 -6.77
C THR A 125 -18.13 5.45 -6.57
N ILE A 126 -18.56 5.42 -5.31
CA ILE A 126 -19.89 5.01 -4.88
C ILE A 126 -20.48 6.16 -4.05
N GLU A 127 -21.73 6.51 -4.32
CA GLU A 127 -22.50 7.50 -3.58
C GLU A 127 -23.81 6.85 -3.11
N PRO A 128 -23.80 6.13 -1.97
CA PRO A 128 -24.98 5.39 -1.48
C PRO A 128 -26.04 6.32 -0.88
N LEU A 129 -25.63 7.47 -0.36
CA LEU A 129 -26.50 8.53 0.16
C LEU A 129 -26.05 9.84 -0.47
N LYS A 130 -26.98 10.79 -0.62
CA LYS A 130 -26.66 12.13 -1.17
C LYS A 130 -25.56 12.78 -0.32
N ASP A 131 -24.55 13.32 -0.99
CA ASP A 131 -23.34 13.93 -0.39
C ASP A 131 -22.46 12.99 0.45
N LEU A 132 -22.71 11.67 0.42
CA LEU A 132 -21.83 10.65 0.97
C LEU A 132 -21.03 10.00 -0.15
N LYS A 133 -19.77 10.39 -0.32
CA LYS A 133 -18.87 9.84 -1.33
C LYS A 133 -17.96 8.77 -0.72
N VAL A 134 -18.00 7.58 -1.30
CA VAL A 134 -17.10 6.46 -1.00
C VAL A 134 -16.23 6.20 -2.23
N THR A 135 -14.91 6.30 -2.08
CA THR A 135 -13.97 5.89 -3.13
C THR A 135 -13.30 4.60 -2.69
N LEU A 136 -13.46 3.54 -3.48
CA LEU A 136 -12.77 2.27 -3.28
C LEU A 136 -11.57 2.19 -4.21
N THR A 137 -10.42 1.77 -3.69
CA THR A 137 -9.21 1.54 -4.49
C THR A 137 -8.60 0.18 -4.19
N ALA A 138 -8.26 -0.60 -5.21
CA ALA A 138 -7.55 -1.85 -5.06
C ALA A 138 -6.35 -1.85 -6.00
N ASN A 139 -5.20 -2.33 -5.55
CA ASN A 139 -3.98 -2.32 -6.35
C ASN A 139 -3.19 -3.61 -6.16
N LYS A 140 -2.52 -4.05 -7.23
CA LYS A 140 -1.63 -5.20 -7.23
C LYS A 140 -0.47 -4.90 -8.18
N ASN A 141 0.75 -5.08 -7.70
CA ASN A 141 1.96 -4.98 -8.49
C ASN A 141 2.75 -6.28 -8.31
N ARG A 142 3.29 -6.81 -9.42
CA ARG A 142 4.18 -7.95 -9.43
C ARG A 142 5.30 -7.72 -10.42
N THR A 143 6.53 -7.94 -10.01
CA THR A 143 7.69 -8.00 -10.89
C THR A 143 8.29 -9.41 -10.87
N LEU A 144 8.75 -9.89 -12.01
CA LEU A 144 9.54 -11.10 -12.15
C LEU A 144 10.67 -10.84 -13.13
N ASN A 145 11.86 -11.29 -12.78
CA ASN A 145 13.05 -11.28 -13.59
C ASN A 145 13.62 -12.70 -13.58
N TYR A 146 13.31 -13.46 -14.63
CA TYR A 146 13.92 -14.75 -14.88
C TYR A 146 15.25 -14.55 -15.60
N SER A 147 16.30 -15.20 -15.12
CA SER A 147 17.61 -15.20 -15.75
C SER A 147 18.21 -16.61 -15.72
N THR A 148 18.94 -16.98 -16.76
CA THR A 148 19.67 -18.26 -16.81
C THR A 148 20.82 -18.14 -17.79
N ASN A 149 21.88 -18.92 -17.59
CA ASN A 149 22.90 -19.08 -18.62
C ASN A 149 22.40 -20.14 -19.60
N PHE A 150 21.97 -19.70 -20.77
CA PHE A 150 21.46 -20.56 -21.83
C PHE A 150 22.56 -20.77 -22.87
N LYS A 151 23.25 -21.91 -22.81
CA LYS A 151 24.41 -22.19 -23.66
C LYS A 151 24.46 -23.63 -24.14
N TYR A 152 25.29 -23.87 -25.15
CA TYR A 152 25.56 -25.20 -25.67
C TYR A 152 26.43 -26.00 -24.70
N ASP A 153 25.97 -27.20 -24.34
CA ASP A 153 26.70 -28.14 -23.52
C ASP A 153 27.20 -29.30 -24.38
N THR A 154 28.52 -29.44 -24.49
CA THR A 154 29.18 -30.47 -25.29
C THR A 154 29.04 -31.88 -24.70
N GLN A 155 28.70 -32.01 -23.42
CA GLN A 155 28.46 -33.31 -22.78
C GLN A 155 27.11 -33.90 -23.19
N SER A 156 26.10 -33.05 -23.36
CA SER A 156 24.73 -33.45 -23.72
C SER A 156 24.38 -33.18 -25.19
N ASP A 157 25.34 -32.65 -25.98
CA ASP A 157 25.19 -32.23 -27.38
C ASP A 157 23.93 -31.36 -27.61
N SER A 158 23.60 -30.52 -26.61
CA SER A 158 22.33 -29.77 -26.59
C SER A 158 22.46 -28.45 -25.84
N PHE A 159 21.52 -27.52 -26.09
CA PHE A 159 21.42 -26.29 -25.31
C PHE A 159 20.72 -26.56 -23.98
N THR A 160 21.35 -26.15 -22.89
CA THR A 160 20.82 -26.33 -21.52
C THR A 160 20.70 -24.99 -20.79
N ASN A 161 19.75 -24.94 -19.85
CA ASN A 161 19.63 -23.82 -18.92
C ASN A 161 20.47 -24.12 -17.69
N LEU A 162 21.57 -23.40 -17.51
CA LEU A 162 22.42 -23.53 -16.34
C LEU A 162 22.02 -22.50 -15.29
N SER A 163 21.85 -22.98 -14.06
CA SER A 163 21.52 -22.20 -12.86
C SER A 163 20.39 -21.17 -13.08
N PRO A 164 19.19 -21.59 -13.53
CA PRO A 164 18.07 -20.68 -13.67
C PRO A 164 17.69 -20.04 -12.33
N ASN A 165 17.46 -18.74 -12.36
CA ASN A 165 17.05 -17.97 -11.19
C ASN A 165 15.98 -16.96 -11.56
N THR A 166 14.88 -16.94 -10.81
CA THR A 166 13.80 -15.97 -10.92
C THR A 166 13.79 -15.10 -9.69
N THR A 167 13.94 -13.79 -9.86
CA THR A 167 13.80 -12.81 -8.78
C THR A 167 12.61 -11.89 -8.99
N GLY A 168 12.14 -11.21 -7.95
CA GLY A 168 11.05 -10.26 -8.10
C GLY A 168 10.57 -9.64 -6.81
N ASP A 169 9.56 -8.78 -6.95
CA ASP A 169 8.84 -8.13 -5.87
C ASP A 169 7.34 -8.34 -6.04
N TYR A 170 6.62 -8.29 -4.92
CA TYR A 170 5.18 -8.45 -4.90
C TYR A 170 4.53 -7.41 -3.98
N SER A 171 3.43 -6.82 -4.41
CA SER A 171 2.65 -5.89 -3.59
C SER A 171 1.17 -6.00 -3.92
N ILE A 172 0.31 -6.08 -2.91
CA ILE A 172 -1.13 -6.20 -3.09
C ILE A 172 -1.88 -5.45 -1.99
N SER A 173 -2.96 -4.76 -2.34
CA SER A 173 -3.88 -4.22 -1.34
C SER A 173 -4.56 -5.36 -0.58
N THR A 174 -4.57 -5.21 0.75
CA THR A 174 -5.15 -6.17 1.68
C THR A 174 -5.96 -5.40 2.73
N ILE A 175 -6.63 -6.13 3.63
CA ILE A 175 -7.34 -5.55 4.76
C ILE A 175 -6.80 -6.20 6.05
N THR A 176 -6.34 -5.36 6.97
CA THR A 176 -5.83 -5.73 8.31
C THR A 176 -6.55 -5.00 9.44
N PHE A 177 -7.66 -4.34 9.10
CA PHE A 177 -8.45 -3.49 9.99
C PHE A 177 -8.86 -4.20 11.29
N GLY A 178 -9.16 -5.50 11.24
CA GLY A 178 -9.62 -6.28 12.38
C GLY A 178 -8.64 -6.32 13.57
N THR A 179 -7.35 -6.09 13.34
CA THR A 179 -6.33 -6.07 14.41
C THR A 179 -5.83 -4.68 14.75
N ALA A 180 -6.17 -3.66 13.96
CA ALA A 180 -5.60 -2.30 14.04
C ALA A 180 -5.75 -1.61 15.42
N PHE A 181 -6.78 -1.98 16.20
CA PHE A 181 -7.05 -1.40 17.52
C PHE A 181 -6.73 -2.35 18.69
N ARG A 182 -6.52 -3.64 18.42
CA ARG A 182 -6.10 -4.64 19.43
C ARG A 182 -4.59 -4.63 19.65
N ASP A 183 -3.84 -4.26 18.61
CA ASP A 183 -2.40 -4.23 18.60
C ASP A 183 -1.86 -3.03 19.38
N LYS A 184 -1.29 -3.28 20.56
CA LYS A 184 -0.68 -2.25 21.42
C LYS A 184 0.84 -2.40 21.35
N SER A 185 1.51 -1.39 20.79
CA SER A 185 2.97 -1.31 20.75
C SER A 185 3.51 -0.80 22.09
N GLY A 186 4.13 -1.67 22.87
CA GLY A 186 4.59 -1.40 24.24
C GLY A 186 5.93 -2.08 24.54
N SER A 187 6.31 -2.10 25.83
CA SER A 187 7.39 -2.95 26.34
C SER A 187 6.94 -4.40 26.51
N THR A 188 5.63 -4.65 26.53
CA THR A 188 5.03 -5.98 26.60
C THR A 188 4.68 -6.51 25.21
N LEU A 189 4.64 -7.84 25.08
CA LEU A 189 4.17 -8.53 23.89
C LEU A 189 2.78 -8.04 23.49
N SER A 190 2.60 -7.77 22.20
CA SER A 190 1.28 -7.49 21.64
C SER A 190 0.45 -8.77 21.59
N SER A 191 -0.85 -8.67 21.92
CA SER A 191 -1.79 -9.79 21.80
C SER A 191 -1.82 -10.40 20.39
N VAL A 192 -1.65 -9.57 19.36
CA VAL A 192 -1.63 -10.00 17.95
C VAL A 192 -0.34 -10.74 17.61
N PHE A 193 0.78 -10.35 18.24
CA PHE A 193 2.05 -11.07 18.08
C PHE A 193 2.01 -12.44 18.77
N THR A 194 1.40 -12.55 19.95
CA THR A 194 1.16 -13.84 20.60
C THR A 194 0.25 -14.74 19.75
N GLU A 195 -0.81 -14.17 19.16
CA GLU A 195 -1.68 -14.88 18.21
C GLU A 195 -0.90 -15.38 16.99
N PHE A 196 -0.01 -14.54 16.44
CA PHE A 196 0.93 -14.94 15.38
C PHE A 196 1.81 -16.12 15.80
N MET A 197 2.43 -16.08 16.98
CA MET A 197 3.27 -17.17 17.48
C MET A 197 2.49 -18.49 17.61
N ASN A 198 1.26 -18.43 18.14
CA ASN A 198 0.40 -19.59 18.34
C ASN A 198 -0.09 -20.18 17.00
N ASN A 199 -0.39 -19.31 16.02
CA ASN A 199 -0.87 -19.70 14.70
C ASN A 199 0.14 -20.54 13.91
N ARG A 200 1.45 -20.43 14.20
CA ARG A 200 2.50 -21.23 13.52
C ARG A 200 2.23 -22.72 13.61
N SER A 201 1.91 -23.24 14.80
CA SER A 201 1.61 -24.66 15.00
C SER A 201 0.37 -25.15 14.21
N VAL A 202 -0.63 -24.28 14.05
CA VAL A 202 -1.87 -24.59 13.33
C VAL A 202 -1.60 -24.62 11.83
N ILE A 203 -0.94 -23.59 11.30
CA ILE A 203 -0.59 -23.49 9.88
C ILE A 203 0.36 -24.62 9.46
N SER A 204 1.36 -24.93 10.28
CA SER A 204 2.28 -26.04 10.05
C SER A 204 1.54 -27.37 9.86
N ARG A 205 0.61 -27.70 10.76
CA ARG A 205 -0.22 -28.91 10.63
C ARG A 205 -1.08 -28.92 9.37
N ARG A 206 -1.63 -27.76 8.98
CA ARG A 206 -2.41 -27.63 7.74
C ARG A 206 -1.57 -27.80 6.49
N LEU A 207 -0.35 -27.26 6.46
CA LEU A 207 0.58 -27.45 5.34
C LEU A 207 1.05 -28.90 5.24
N GLY A 208 1.39 -29.52 6.38
CA GLY A 208 1.74 -30.93 6.45
C GLY A 208 0.63 -31.85 5.93
N ALA A 209 -0.62 -31.58 6.29
CA ALA A 209 -1.77 -32.36 5.81
C ALA A 209 -2.00 -32.26 4.30
N LEU A 210 -1.52 -31.19 3.65
CA LEU A 210 -1.62 -31.01 2.20
C LEU A 210 -0.42 -31.57 1.43
N ASN A 211 0.70 -31.83 2.10
CA ASN A 211 1.92 -32.34 1.48
C ASN A 211 2.08 -33.83 1.79
N PRO A 212 1.88 -34.74 0.82
CA PRO A 212 2.04 -36.18 1.01
C PRO A 212 3.45 -36.60 1.47
N ASN A 213 4.47 -35.75 1.24
CA ASN A 213 5.84 -36.01 1.65
C ASN A 213 6.08 -35.68 3.14
N SER A 214 5.13 -35.03 3.82
CA SER A 214 5.20 -34.71 5.25
C SER A 214 4.81 -35.91 6.11
N GLY A 215 5.80 -36.50 6.78
CA GLY A 215 5.61 -37.66 7.65
C GLY A 215 5.32 -37.30 9.10
N GLY A 216 4.07 -37.05 9.46
CA GLY A 216 3.63 -36.91 10.86
C GLY A 216 3.97 -35.55 11.51
N VAL A 217 3.92 -35.53 12.85
CA VAL A 217 4.11 -34.31 13.67
C VAL A 217 5.29 -34.51 14.61
N VAL A 218 6.24 -33.59 14.57
CA VAL A 218 7.44 -33.54 15.42
C VAL A 218 7.41 -32.24 16.23
N GLY A 219 7.44 -32.32 17.56
CA GLY A 219 7.48 -31.14 18.43
C GLY A 219 6.25 -30.20 18.32
N GLY A 220 5.09 -30.72 17.89
CA GLY A 220 3.88 -29.93 17.67
C GLY A 220 3.77 -29.28 16.28
N TYR A 221 4.76 -29.50 15.41
CA TYR A 221 4.81 -29.03 14.03
C TYR A 221 4.83 -30.21 13.07
N ALA A 222 4.29 -30.06 11.86
CA ALA A 222 4.38 -31.10 10.84
C ALA A 222 5.83 -31.27 10.35
N ALA A 223 6.23 -32.51 10.07
CA ALA A 223 7.55 -32.80 9.52
C ALA A 223 7.74 -32.06 8.18
N GLY A 224 8.85 -31.34 8.01
CA GLY A 224 9.06 -30.48 6.84
C GLY A 224 8.50 -29.06 6.94
N TYR A 225 7.73 -28.76 7.99
CA TYR A 225 7.13 -27.44 8.23
C TYR A 225 7.32 -27.02 9.70
N ASP A 226 8.56 -26.89 10.15
CA ASP A 226 8.87 -26.47 11.52
C ASP A 226 8.50 -24.99 11.79
N LYS A 227 8.61 -24.56 13.05
CA LYS A 227 8.34 -23.20 13.54
C LYS A 227 9.13 -22.09 12.83
N SER A 228 10.25 -22.44 12.19
CA SER A 228 11.16 -21.56 11.44
C SER A 228 10.91 -21.60 9.93
N SER A 229 10.09 -22.53 9.43
CA SER A 229 9.77 -22.64 8.01
C SER A 229 9.14 -21.35 7.51
N GLN A 230 9.65 -20.84 6.38
CA GLN A 230 9.17 -19.60 5.77
C GLN A 230 7.66 -19.62 5.55
N ASP A 231 7.14 -20.69 4.95
CA ASP A 231 5.72 -20.77 4.60
C ASP A 231 4.84 -20.75 5.87
N VAL A 232 5.27 -21.44 6.92
CA VAL A 232 4.59 -21.41 8.23
C VAL A 232 4.58 -20.02 8.82
N VAL A 233 5.75 -19.38 8.88
CA VAL A 233 5.95 -18.06 9.48
C VAL A 233 5.17 -16.98 8.73
N VAL A 234 5.25 -16.95 7.39
CA VAL A 234 4.57 -15.96 6.56
C VAL A 234 3.04 -16.12 6.63
N LEU A 235 2.54 -17.35 6.53
CA LEU A 235 1.09 -17.60 6.55
C LEU A 235 0.50 -17.37 7.95
N ALA A 236 1.21 -17.74 9.02
CA ALA A 236 0.78 -17.44 10.38
C ALA A 236 0.76 -15.92 10.64
N PHE A 237 1.76 -15.19 10.14
CA PHE A 237 1.81 -13.73 10.20
C PHE A 237 0.62 -13.11 9.47
N LEU A 238 0.35 -13.55 8.24
CA LEU A 238 -0.80 -13.08 7.46
C LEU A 238 -2.14 -13.40 8.13
N ALA A 239 -2.30 -14.58 8.74
CA ALA A 239 -3.52 -14.95 9.44
C ALA A 239 -3.76 -14.04 10.66
N ALA A 240 -2.76 -13.92 11.53
CA ALA A 240 -2.85 -13.11 12.74
C ALA A 240 -3.15 -11.63 12.42
N TYR A 241 -2.37 -11.00 11.56
CA TYR A 241 -2.52 -9.56 11.31
C TYR A 241 -3.72 -9.20 10.44
N LYS A 242 -4.22 -10.12 9.61
CA LYS A 242 -5.53 -9.96 8.95
C LYS A 242 -6.71 -10.19 9.90
N GLY A 243 -6.46 -10.71 11.11
CA GLY A 243 -7.50 -11.07 12.07
C GLY A 243 -8.36 -12.24 11.59
N LYS A 244 -7.75 -13.20 10.89
CA LYS A 244 -8.39 -14.42 10.41
C LYS A 244 -7.93 -15.62 11.22
N ASP A 245 -8.85 -16.53 11.49
CA ASP A 245 -8.53 -17.81 12.15
C ASP A 245 -7.52 -18.62 11.30
N ALA A 246 -6.44 -19.07 11.94
CA ALA A 246 -5.41 -19.88 11.31
C ALA A 246 -5.92 -21.24 10.82
N ASN A 247 -7.06 -21.74 11.30
CA ASN A 247 -7.67 -22.99 10.82
C ASN A 247 -8.34 -22.83 9.44
N SER A 248 -8.84 -21.63 9.12
CA SER A 248 -9.63 -21.37 7.90
C SER A 248 -8.96 -20.38 6.93
N SER A 249 -7.85 -19.77 7.33
CA SER A 249 -7.10 -18.82 6.51
C SER A 249 -6.58 -19.47 5.21
N SER A 250 -6.46 -18.66 4.14
CA SER A 250 -5.87 -19.11 2.88
C SER A 250 -4.38 -19.42 3.06
N LEU A 251 -3.94 -20.59 2.62
CA LEU A 251 -2.54 -21.03 2.65
C LEU A 251 -1.75 -20.53 1.43
N ASN A 252 -2.00 -19.29 1.00
CA ASN A 252 -1.33 -18.69 -0.14
C ASN A 252 -0.59 -17.42 0.30
N SER A 253 0.74 -17.47 0.22
CA SER A 253 1.63 -16.37 0.57
C SER A 253 1.61 -15.24 -0.47
N MET A 254 1.20 -15.51 -1.71
CA MET A 254 0.98 -14.51 -2.77
C MET A 254 -0.49 -14.49 -3.24
N PRO A 255 -1.42 -13.86 -2.49
CA PRO A 255 -2.84 -13.80 -2.82
C PRO A 255 -3.09 -13.23 -4.21
N LYS A 256 -4.01 -13.77 -5.02
CA LYS A 256 -4.18 -13.30 -6.40
C LYS A 256 -5.07 -12.07 -6.56
N ILE A 257 -6.02 -11.88 -5.65
CA ILE A 257 -7.10 -10.88 -5.73
C ILE A 257 -6.84 -9.75 -4.74
N PRO A 258 -6.70 -8.49 -5.20
CA PRO A 258 -6.52 -7.35 -4.32
C PRO A 258 -7.83 -6.99 -3.62
N LEU A 259 -7.74 -6.63 -2.33
CA LEU A 259 -8.89 -6.19 -1.55
C LEU A 259 -9.03 -4.66 -1.61
N PRO A 260 -10.26 -4.11 -1.52
CA PRO A 260 -10.46 -2.68 -1.62
C PRO A 260 -10.04 -1.95 -0.34
N ASN A 261 -9.25 -0.91 -0.52
CA ASN A 261 -9.11 0.21 0.39
C ASN A 261 -10.26 1.19 0.18
N TRP A 262 -10.57 2.04 1.17
CA TRP A 262 -11.71 2.96 1.06
C TRP A 262 -11.39 4.36 1.59
N ARG A 263 -12.03 5.35 0.99
CA ARG A 263 -12.11 6.73 1.48
C ARG A 263 -13.54 7.18 1.48
N LEU A 264 -14.02 7.57 2.65
CA LEU A 264 -15.34 8.12 2.93
C LEU A 264 -15.24 9.63 3.08
N THR A 265 -16.19 10.35 2.52
CA THR A 265 -16.38 11.78 2.78
C THR A 265 -17.87 12.07 2.81
N TYR A 266 -18.33 12.68 3.90
CA TYR A 266 -19.71 13.10 4.06
C TYR A 266 -19.79 14.60 4.28
N SER A 267 -20.42 15.31 3.35
CA SER A 267 -20.54 16.79 3.41
C SER A 267 -22.00 17.25 3.57
N GLY A 268 -22.95 16.33 3.78
CA GLY A 268 -24.38 16.62 3.87
C GLY A 268 -24.85 17.17 5.21
N LEU A 269 -23.97 17.31 6.21
CA LEU A 269 -24.35 17.68 7.59
C LEU A 269 -24.95 19.09 7.69
N THR A 270 -24.55 20.02 6.82
CA THR A 270 -25.07 21.40 6.81
C THR A 270 -26.52 21.51 6.34
N LYS A 271 -27.14 20.41 5.86
CA LYS A 271 -28.55 20.40 5.47
C LYS A 271 -29.50 20.35 6.66
N TYR A 272 -29.01 19.99 7.84
CA TYR A 272 -29.82 20.01 9.06
C TYR A 272 -29.88 21.45 9.63
N PRO A 273 -31.07 22.00 9.92
CA PRO A 273 -31.23 23.39 10.34
C PRO A 273 -30.31 23.79 11.51
N PHE A 274 -30.25 22.95 12.55
CA PHE A 274 -29.45 23.19 13.75
C PHE A 274 -27.93 23.28 13.48
N ILE A 275 -27.43 22.61 12.44
CA ILE A 275 -26.01 22.69 12.03
C ILE A 275 -25.81 23.91 11.13
N SER A 276 -26.74 24.13 10.19
CA SER A 276 -26.69 25.22 9.21
C SER A 276 -26.67 26.61 9.85
N ASP A 277 -27.18 26.76 11.08
CA ASP A 277 -27.19 28.04 11.79
C ASP A 277 -25.78 28.53 12.12
N ARG A 278 -24.88 27.62 12.48
CA ARG A 278 -23.50 27.93 12.91
C ARG A 278 -22.46 27.65 11.82
N PHE A 279 -22.68 26.60 11.03
CA PHE A 279 -21.73 26.10 10.04
C PHE A 279 -22.17 26.41 8.61
N SER A 280 -21.28 26.99 7.81
CA SER A 280 -21.44 27.11 6.36
C SER A 280 -20.97 25.85 5.64
N GLU A 281 -19.97 25.15 6.19
CA GLU A 281 -19.47 23.87 5.69
C GLU A 281 -19.13 22.96 6.88
N LEU A 282 -19.49 21.69 6.77
CA LEU A 282 -19.12 20.65 7.72
C LEU A 282 -18.96 19.34 6.96
N SER A 283 -17.73 18.85 6.88
CA SER A 283 -17.41 17.58 6.24
C SER A 283 -16.72 16.63 7.20
N VAL A 284 -17.11 15.37 7.16
CA VAL A 284 -16.48 14.29 7.91
C VAL A 284 -15.80 13.35 6.93
N ARG A 285 -14.51 13.09 7.16
CA ARG A 285 -13.65 12.28 6.31
C ARG A 285 -13.12 11.07 7.08
N HIS A 286 -13.01 9.96 6.38
CA HIS A 286 -12.34 8.76 6.86
C HIS A 286 -11.62 8.09 5.69
N GLY A 287 -10.41 7.61 5.88
CA GLY A 287 -9.63 6.92 4.86
C GLY A 287 -8.86 5.76 5.46
N TYR A 288 -8.96 4.61 4.83
CA TYR A 288 -8.24 3.40 5.22
C TYR A 288 -7.49 2.83 4.01
N ARG A 289 -6.22 2.48 4.21
CA ARG A 289 -5.41 1.77 3.22
C ARG A 289 -4.54 0.73 3.92
N SER A 290 -4.51 -0.48 3.38
CA SER A 290 -3.57 -1.52 3.80
C SER A 290 -2.97 -2.24 2.59
N THR A 291 -1.67 -2.45 2.63
CA THR A 291 -0.89 -3.09 1.55
C THR A 291 0.02 -4.16 2.15
N TYR A 292 -0.02 -5.35 1.58
CA TYR A 292 0.93 -6.43 1.85
C TYR A 292 1.98 -6.44 0.75
N SER A 293 3.26 -6.49 1.12
CA SER A 293 4.35 -6.61 0.15
C SER A 293 5.35 -7.67 0.55
N ILE A 294 6.00 -8.23 -0.45
CA ILE A 294 7.16 -9.11 -0.34
C ILE A 294 8.30 -8.35 -1.00
N GLY A 295 9.26 -7.92 -0.19
CA GLY A 295 10.45 -7.20 -0.64
C GLY A 295 11.52 -8.21 -0.99
N GLY A 296 11.72 -8.43 -2.28
CA GLY A 296 12.65 -9.42 -2.83
C GLY A 296 12.21 -10.86 -2.58
N PHE A 297 12.12 -11.63 -3.64
CA PHE A 297 12.13 -13.09 -3.59
C PHE A 297 13.03 -13.66 -4.68
N ASN A 298 13.52 -14.88 -4.46
CA ASN A 298 14.33 -15.64 -5.42
C ASN A 298 13.84 -17.09 -5.50
N SER A 299 13.89 -17.70 -6.68
CA SER A 299 13.66 -19.14 -6.81
C SER A 299 14.84 -19.93 -6.24
N LEU A 300 14.59 -21.14 -5.78
CA LEU A 300 15.64 -22.04 -5.28
C LEU A 300 15.97 -23.11 -6.33
N LEU A 301 17.25 -23.22 -6.70
CA LEU A 301 17.71 -24.23 -7.67
C LEU A 301 17.53 -25.67 -7.15
N ARG A 302 17.59 -25.85 -5.83
CA ARG A 302 17.37 -27.14 -5.15
C ARG A 302 15.89 -27.48 -4.96
N TYR A 303 14.97 -26.60 -5.34
CA TYR A 303 13.54 -26.87 -5.21
C TYR A 303 13.14 -28.03 -6.12
N GLU A 304 12.52 -29.05 -5.53
CA GLU A 304 12.04 -30.23 -6.24
C GLU A 304 10.66 -30.61 -5.69
N GLU A 305 9.76 -30.97 -6.61
CA GLU A 305 8.43 -31.49 -6.28
C GLU A 305 8.38 -33.00 -6.54
N ARG A 306 7.78 -33.74 -5.61
CA ARG A 306 7.43 -35.16 -5.77
C ARG A 306 5.98 -35.35 -5.31
N ASN A 307 5.21 -36.17 -6.03
CA ASN A 307 3.78 -36.37 -5.76
C ASN A 307 2.97 -35.06 -5.78
N GLY A 308 3.41 -34.06 -6.56
CA GLY A 308 2.75 -32.75 -6.67
C GLY A 308 2.96 -31.81 -5.47
N ALA A 309 3.93 -32.09 -4.59
CA ALA A 309 4.26 -31.23 -3.46
C ALA A 309 5.78 -31.16 -3.23
N ALA A 310 6.22 -30.14 -2.47
CA ALA A 310 7.64 -29.95 -2.15
C ALA A 310 8.23 -31.18 -1.46
N TYR A 311 9.42 -31.60 -1.89
CA TYR A 311 10.12 -32.78 -1.39
C TYR A 311 11.53 -32.45 -0.87
N SER A 312 12.24 -31.56 -1.55
CA SER A 312 13.60 -31.19 -1.14
C SER A 312 13.61 -30.38 0.15
N THR A 313 14.59 -30.65 1.02
CA THR A 313 14.70 -30.04 2.35
C THR A 313 15.97 -29.20 2.55
N ASP A 314 15.87 -28.24 3.46
CA ASP A 314 17.01 -27.50 4.00
C ASP A 314 17.76 -28.30 5.08
N VAL A 315 18.80 -27.69 5.63
CA VAL A 315 19.62 -28.28 6.72
C VAL A 315 18.84 -28.51 8.02
N ASN A 316 17.73 -27.79 8.22
CA ASN A 316 16.86 -27.92 9.39
C ASN A 316 15.72 -28.92 9.14
N GLY A 317 15.70 -29.59 7.99
CA GLY A 317 14.65 -30.54 7.61
C GLY A 317 13.34 -29.89 7.16
N ASN A 318 13.31 -28.59 6.86
CA ASN A 318 12.14 -27.91 6.29
C ASN A 318 12.10 -28.07 4.77
N PHE A 319 10.91 -28.23 4.20
CA PHE A 319 10.74 -28.21 2.74
C PHE A 319 11.12 -26.85 2.17
N LEU A 320 11.87 -26.87 1.07
CA LEU A 320 12.25 -25.66 0.36
C LEU A 320 11.01 -25.04 -0.31
N PRO A 321 10.73 -23.74 -0.13
CA PRO A 321 9.65 -23.06 -0.84
C PRO A 321 10.02 -22.84 -2.31
N VAL A 322 9.02 -22.71 -3.19
CA VAL A 322 9.24 -22.35 -4.61
C VAL A 322 10.05 -21.04 -4.72
N TYR A 323 9.69 -20.07 -3.88
CA TYR A 323 10.35 -18.77 -3.78
C TYR A 323 10.80 -18.55 -2.33
N GLN A 324 12.09 -18.30 -2.13
CA GLN A 324 12.62 -17.78 -0.88
C GLN A 324 12.40 -16.28 -0.83
N PHE A 325 11.85 -15.77 0.27
CA PHE A 325 11.54 -14.35 0.47
C PHE A 325 12.60 -13.71 1.36
N GLY A 326 12.98 -12.47 1.06
CA GLY A 326 13.87 -11.69 1.93
C GLY A 326 13.12 -11.13 3.14
N GLN A 327 12.10 -10.30 2.87
CA GLN A 327 11.25 -9.70 3.88
C GLN A 327 9.79 -9.66 3.43
N VAL A 328 8.87 -9.83 4.37
CA VAL A 328 7.45 -9.56 4.13
C VAL A 328 7.00 -8.39 4.98
N SER A 329 6.14 -7.51 4.44
CA SER A 329 5.66 -6.35 5.17
C SER A 329 4.18 -6.08 4.99
N ILE A 330 3.56 -5.49 6.02
CA ILE A 330 2.20 -4.96 5.98
C ILE A 330 2.28 -3.48 6.34
N ALA A 331 1.82 -2.63 5.43
CA ALA A 331 1.70 -1.20 5.64
C ALA A 331 0.22 -0.82 5.73
N GLU A 332 -0.23 -0.49 6.92
CA GLU A 332 -1.60 -0.06 7.22
C GLU A 332 -1.63 1.41 7.64
N GLN A 333 -2.56 2.18 7.09
CA GLN A 333 -2.72 3.59 7.42
C GLN A 333 -4.20 3.99 7.44
N PHE A 334 -4.53 4.79 8.44
CA PHE A 334 -5.76 5.55 8.56
C PHE A 334 -5.43 7.02 8.30
N ALA A 335 -5.84 7.51 7.14
CA ALA A 335 -5.43 8.80 6.61
C ALA A 335 -6.64 9.58 6.02
N PRO A 336 -7.47 10.21 6.89
CA PRO A 336 -7.44 10.13 8.36
C PRO A 336 -8.33 8.99 8.91
N LEU A 337 -8.08 8.57 10.16
CA LEU A 337 -9.02 7.74 10.92
C LEU A 337 -10.34 8.48 11.14
N VAL A 338 -10.25 9.73 11.60
CA VAL A 338 -11.37 10.67 11.66
C VAL A 338 -10.81 12.03 11.27
N GLY A 339 -11.37 12.62 10.22
CA GLY A 339 -11.11 14.00 9.80
C GLY A 339 -12.40 14.79 9.87
N ILE A 340 -12.35 15.99 10.43
CA ILE A 340 -13.48 16.90 10.50
C ILE A 340 -13.00 18.26 10.02
N ASP A 341 -13.59 18.75 8.93
CA ASP A 341 -13.33 20.07 8.38
C ASP A 341 -14.60 20.89 8.46
N THR A 342 -14.46 22.06 9.07
CA THR A 342 -15.60 22.95 9.31
C THR A 342 -15.27 24.36 8.87
N ARG A 343 -16.29 25.03 8.35
CA ARG A 343 -16.30 26.47 8.15
C ARG A 343 -17.54 27.04 8.79
N LEU A 344 -17.36 28.05 9.63
CA LEU A 344 -18.44 28.76 10.28
C LEU A 344 -18.86 29.98 9.46
N LYS A 345 -20.06 30.51 9.72
CA LYS A 345 -20.55 31.73 9.05
C LYS A 345 -19.74 32.99 9.38
N ASN A 346 -19.01 32.98 10.49
CA ASN A 346 -18.13 34.08 10.92
C ASN A 346 -16.71 34.00 10.29
N ASN A 347 -16.52 33.24 9.20
CA ASN A 347 -15.21 33.03 8.57
C ASN A 347 -14.14 32.37 9.46
N MET A 348 -14.56 31.65 10.51
CA MET A 348 -13.69 30.74 11.25
C MET A 348 -13.66 29.36 10.55
N THR A 349 -12.50 28.76 10.45
CA THR A 349 -12.29 27.39 9.96
C THR A 349 -11.68 26.55 11.06
N LEU A 350 -12.23 25.36 11.31
CA LEU A 350 -11.65 24.39 12.25
C LEU A 350 -11.39 23.10 11.50
N ASN A 351 -10.19 22.54 11.68
CA ASN A 351 -9.79 21.25 11.16
C ASN A 351 -9.34 20.36 12.33
N PHE A 352 -9.79 19.12 12.34
CA PHE A 352 -9.35 18.11 13.29
C PHE A 352 -9.11 16.79 12.57
N GLU A 353 -7.91 16.25 12.69
CA GLU A 353 -7.54 14.98 12.06
C GLU A 353 -6.84 14.06 13.05
N ILE A 354 -7.29 12.81 13.10
CA ILE A 354 -6.58 11.71 13.75
C ILE A 354 -6.06 10.80 12.65
N ASN A 355 -4.74 10.66 12.56
CA ASN A 355 -4.05 9.75 11.66
C ASN A 355 -3.41 8.62 12.46
N LYS A 356 -3.44 7.41 11.91
CA LYS A 356 -2.83 6.23 12.54
C LYS A 356 -2.15 5.38 11.48
N THR A 357 -0.89 5.05 11.69
CA THR A 357 -0.10 4.22 10.76
C THR A 357 0.53 3.08 11.52
N ARG A 358 0.53 1.90 10.91
CA ARG A 358 1.17 0.69 11.41
C ARG A 358 1.96 0.08 10.26
N LEU A 359 3.27 -0.03 10.43
CA LEU A 359 4.17 -0.73 9.52
C LEU A 359 4.75 -1.95 10.22
N LEU A 360 4.58 -3.11 9.63
CA LEU A 360 5.05 -4.39 10.14
C LEU A 360 6.03 -4.95 9.12
N GLY A 361 7.30 -5.10 9.48
CA GLY A 361 8.34 -5.70 8.64
C GLY A 361 8.86 -6.98 9.28
N LEU A 362 8.54 -8.13 8.72
CA LEU A 362 8.99 -9.44 9.18
C LEU A 362 10.17 -9.90 8.34
N SER A 363 11.35 -9.90 8.95
CA SER A 363 12.56 -10.45 8.35
C SER A 363 12.60 -11.96 8.56
N LEU A 364 12.73 -12.71 7.48
CA LEU A 364 12.65 -14.17 7.51
C LEU A 364 13.99 -14.82 7.86
N ALA A 365 15.10 -14.15 7.55
CA ALA A 365 16.45 -14.64 7.87
C ALA A 365 16.68 -14.81 9.38
N ASN A 366 16.08 -13.95 10.20
CA ASN A 366 16.22 -13.95 11.66
C ASN A 366 14.88 -14.09 12.41
N SER A 367 13.77 -14.28 11.69
CA SER A 367 12.41 -14.38 12.26
C SER A 367 12.06 -13.24 13.24
N GLN A 368 12.50 -12.01 12.91
CA GLN A 368 12.23 -10.82 13.71
C GLN A 368 11.17 -9.94 13.05
N LEU A 369 10.25 -9.45 13.86
CA LEU A 369 9.22 -8.50 13.43
C LEU A 369 9.54 -7.11 13.96
N ALA A 370 9.86 -6.20 13.03
CA ALA A 370 9.88 -4.77 13.31
C ALA A 370 8.47 -4.20 13.18
N HIS A 371 7.96 -3.60 14.25
CA HIS A 371 6.66 -2.96 14.31
C HIS A 371 6.84 -1.47 14.58
N LEU A 372 6.58 -0.66 13.55
CA LEU A 372 6.47 0.79 13.68
C LEU A 372 5.00 1.18 13.82
N SER A 373 4.69 1.91 14.87
CA SER A 373 3.38 2.48 15.15
C SER A 373 3.51 4.00 15.19
N GLU A 374 2.65 4.70 14.47
CA GLU A 374 2.58 6.16 14.45
C GLU A 374 1.14 6.63 14.67
N ASN A 375 0.93 7.51 15.63
CA ASN A 375 -0.34 8.18 15.87
C ASN A 375 -0.11 9.69 15.77
N ASN A 376 -0.88 10.36 14.93
CA ASN A 376 -0.75 11.79 14.72
C ASN A 376 -2.11 12.46 14.89
N ILE A 377 -2.22 13.37 15.85
CA ILE A 377 -3.40 14.18 16.09
C ILE A 377 -3.08 15.61 15.64
N VAL A 378 -3.88 16.14 14.74
CA VAL A 378 -3.72 17.49 14.19
C VAL A 378 -4.98 18.29 14.48
N PHE A 379 -4.79 19.47 15.05
CA PHE A 379 -5.83 20.47 15.23
C PHE A 379 -5.39 21.76 14.55
N GLY A 380 -6.23 22.28 13.67
CA GLY A 380 -6.03 23.55 12.97
C GLY A 380 -7.18 24.50 13.23
N LEU A 381 -6.87 25.74 13.57
CA LEU A 381 -7.83 26.84 13.66
C LEU A 381 -7.38 27.96 12.73
N GLY A 382 -8.30 28.44 11.91
CA GLY A 382 -8.11 29.60 11.04
C GLY A 382 -9.22 30.62 11.28
N TYR A 383 -8.88 31.90 11.28
CA TYR A 383 -9.87 32.97 11.38
C TYR A 383 -9.46 34.16 10.52
N ARG A 384 -10.35 34.56 9.62
CA ARG A 384 -10.15 35.70 8.72
C ARG A 384 -11.09 36.84 9.10
N THR A 385 -10.54 38.03 9.33
CA THR A 385 -11.31 39.24 9.59
C THR A 385 -10.75 40.43 8.81
N THR A 386 -11.61 41.35 8.43
CA THR A 386 -11.24 42.58 7.71
C THR A 386 -11.41 43.83 8.59
N LYS A 387 -11.86 43.66 9.84
CA LYS A 387 -12.19 44.75 10.78
C LYS A 387 -11.73 44.40 12.19
N PHE A 388 -10.48 43.99 12.33
CA PHE A 388 -9.97 43.68 13.65
C PHE A 388 -9.80 44.95 14.49
N ARG A 389 -10.15 44.83 15.77
CA ARG A 389 -9.90 45.85 16.78
C ARG A 389 -9.13 45.17 17.91
N PHE A 390 -8.06 45.79 18.37
CA PHE A 390 -7.32 45.28 19.52
C PHE A 390 -8.23 45.28 20.76
N PRO A 391 -8.40 44.13 21.45
CA PRO A 391 -9.28 44.06 22.61
C PRO A 391 -8.75 44.84 23.83
N PHE A 392 -7.45 45.16 23.88
CA PHE A 392 -6.79 45.88 24.98
C PHE A 392 -5.65 46.78 24.46
N GLY A 393 -5.31 47.88 25.19
CA GLY A 393 -4.13 48.73 24.94
C GLY A 393 -4.36 50.09 24.27
N LEU A 394 -3.28 50.88 24.14
CA LEU A 394 -3.21 52.25 23.58
C LEU A 394 -3.74 52.38 22.13
N PHE A 395 -3.92 51.26 21.42
CA PHE A 395 -4.36 51.22 20.02
C PHE A 395 -5.85 50.86 19.85
N LYS A 396 -6.66 50.94 20.92
CA LYS A 396 -8.10 50.58 20.90
C LYS A 396 -8.94 51.39 19.90
N GLN A 397 -8.52 52.61 19.55
CA GLN A 397 -9.17 53.45 18.54
C GLN A 397 -8.70 53.18 17.10
N MET A 398 -7.59 52.44 16.90
CA MET A 398 -7.12 52.12 15.55
C MET A 398 -7.98 51.03 14.93
N LYS A 399 -8.80 51.42 13.97
CA LYS A 399 -9.59 50.51 13.14
C LYS A 399 -8.75 50.11 11.94
N MET A 400 -8.33 48.85 11.91
CA MET A 400 -7.64 48.28 10.75
C MET A 400 -8.71 47.72 9.82
N ASP A 401 -8.93 48.40 8.69
CA ASP A 401 -9.87 47.97 7.63
C ASP A 401 -9.25 46.95 6.66
N ASN A 402 -8.02 46.53 6.94
CA ASN A 402 -7.24 45.59 6.19
C ASN A 402 -7.49 44.14 6.64
N ASN A 403 -7.24 43.20 5.72
CA ASN A 403 -7.41 41.78 5.99
C ASN A 403 -6.34 41.28 6.97
N MET A 404 -6.81 40.54 7.99
CA MET A 404 -5.97 39.81 8.91
C MET A 404 -6.40 38.34 8.98
N ASP A 405 -5.42 37.46 8.86
CA ASP A 405 -5.58 36.02 8.96
C ASP A 405 -4.85 35.50 10.18
N PHE A 406 -5.59 34.88 11.09
CA PHE A 406 -5.04 34.13 12.21
C PHE A 406 -5.03 32.65 11.86
N LYS A 407 -3.93 31.97 12.17
CA LYS A 407 -3.80 30.51 12.06
C LYS A 407 -3.17 29.96 13.32
N LEU A 408 -3.67 28.84 13.79
CA LEU A 408 -3.11 28.06 14.89
C LEU A 408 -3.12 26.60 14.49
N ASP A 409 -1.93 26.02 14.29
CA ASP A 409 -1.78 24.60 14.05
C ASP A 409 -1.11 23.94 15.25
N VAL A 410 -1.74 22.91 15.79
CA VAL A 410 -1.23 22.06 16.86
C VAL A 410 -1.15 20.64 16.33
N SER A 411 0.01 19.99 16.47
CA SER A 411 0.12 18.57 16.15
C SER A 411 0.85 17.79 17.24
N VAL A 412 0.37 16.59 17.51
CA VAL A 412 1.01 15.63 18.41
C VAL A 412 1.24 14.37 17.61
N ARG A 413 2.50 14.11 17.26
CA ARG A 413 2.93 12.91 16.55
C ARG A 413 3.71 12.00 17.50
N ASP A 414 3.20 10.80 17.70
CA ASP A 414 3.79 9.77 18.54
C ASP A 414 4.23 8.61 17.64
N ASN A 415 5.53 8.45 17.39
CA ASN A 415 6.06 7.33 16.63
C ASN A 415 6.95 6.43 17.49
N LYS A 416 6.83 5.12 17.27
CA LYS A 416 7.55 4.12 18.06
C LYS A 416 7.84 2.88 17.21
N THR A 417 9.08 2.43 17.25
CA THR A 417 9.54 1.18 16.62
C THR A 417 9.85 0.17 17.72
N VAL A 418 9.18 -0.98 17.66
CA VAL A 418 9.37 -2.11 18.57
C VAL A 418 9.81 -3.33 17.78
N ILE A 419 10.83 -4.03 18.26
CA ILE A 419 11.31 -5.28 17.67
C ILE A 419 10.79 -6.42 18.52
N TYR A 420 10.06 -7.33 17.88
CA TYR A 420 9.65 -8.60 18.46
C TYR A 420 10.52 -9.73 17.88
N ARG A 421 11.00 -10.60 18.76
CA ARG A 421 11.77 -11.79 18.38
C ARG A 421 10.94 -13.03 18.74
N ALA A 422 10.99 -14.05 17.91
CA ALA A 422 10.40 -15.33 18.26
C ALA A 422 11.04 -15.84 19.56
N ASP A 423 10.23 -16.42 20.44
CA ASP A 423 10.65 -17.08 21.69
C ASP A 423 11.15 -16.14 22.82
N ILE A 424 11.10 -14.81 22.65
CA ILE A 424 11.38 -13.82 23.70
C ILE A 424 10.09 -13.10 24.09
N THR A 425 9.82 -13.03 25.41
CA THR A 425 8.60 -12.43 25.96
C THR A 425 8.64 -10.92 26.13
N GLU A 426 9.81 -10.32 25.98
CA GLU A 426 10.03 -8.90 26.09
C GLU A 426 10.12 -8.25 24.72
N ALA A 427 9.49 -7.07 24.58
CA ALA A 427 9.53 -6.31 23.35
C ALA A 427 10.57 -5.20 23.47
N GLU A 428 11.51 -5.13 22.53
CA GLU A 428 12.61 -4.16 22.56
C GLU A 428 12.17 -2.88 21.84
N VAL A 429 12.17 -1.75 22.54
CA VAL A 429 11.92 -0.44 21.91
C VAL A 429 13.22 0.04 21.25
N SER A 430 13.30 -0.10 19.93
CA SER A 430 14.51 0.22 19.17
C SER A 430 14.65 1.72 18.90
N SER A 431 13.55 2.42 18.60
CA SER A 431 13.56 3.86 18.30
C SER A 431 12.16 4.48 18.43
N GLY A 432 12.10 5.81 18.37
CA GLY A 432 10.85 6.57 18.35
C GLY A 432 10.88 7.81 19.22
N ALA A 433 9.98 8.75 18.96
CA ALA A 433 9.81 9.96 19.72
C ALA A 433 8.37 10.48 19.65
N LYS A 434 8.00 11.22 20.70
CA LYS A 434 6.81 12.06 20.73
C LYS A 434 7.18 13.48 20.36
N ASN A 435 6.66 13.94 19.23
CA ASN A 435 6.81 15.30 18.73
C ASN A 435 5.53 16.09 18.98
N ILE A 436 5.66 17.26 19.60
CA ILE A 436 4.56 18.19 19.85
C ILE A 436 4.91 19.50 19.17
N THR A 437 4.10 19.92 18.20
CA THR A 437 4.27 21.18 17.50
C THR A 437 3.15 22.16 17.82
N LEU A 438 3.51 23.44 17.95
CA LEU A 438 2.59 24.55 18.15
C LEU A 438 3.02 25.69 17.23
N ARG A 439 2.15 26.05 16.28
CA ARG A 439 2.44 27.00 15.20
C ARG A 439 1.36 28.08 15.03
N PRO A 440 1.21 29.02 15.97
CA PRO A 440 0.38 30.20 15.74
C PRO A 440 1.08 31.17 14.78
N SER A 441 0.30 31.76 13.87
CA SER A 441 0.73 32.86 13.03
C SER A 441 -0.39 33.85 12.75
N VAL A 442 0.00 35.10 12.50
CA VAL A 442 -0.90 36.20 12.15
C VAL A 442 -0.34 36.87 10.89
N ASP A 443 -1.09 36.81 9.80
CA ASP A 443 -0.77 37.49 8.55
C ASP A 443 -1.61 38.77 8.45
N TYR A 444 -0.96 39.93 8.31
CA TYR A 444 -1.61 41.23 8.15
C TYR A 444 -1.23 41.84 6.80
N VAL A 445 -2.25 42.12 5.98
CA VAL A 445 -2.07 42.76 4.67
C VAL A 445 -2.05 44.27 4.87
N LEU A 446 -0.87 44.90 4.83
CA LEU A 446 -0.77 46.36 4.96
C LEU A 446 -1.38 47.07 3.75
N ASN A 447 -1.03 46.61 2.54
CA ASN A 447 -1.59 47.07 1.27
C ASN A 447 -1.30 46.02 0.16
N GLN A 448 -1.61 46.33 -1.10
CA GLN A 448 -1.36 45.44 -2.24
C GLN A 448 0.11 45.04 -2.44
N ARG A 449 1.05 45.81 -1.87
CA ARG A 449 2.49 45.61 -2.02
C ARG A 449 3.16 45.00 -0.79
N PHE A 450 2.62 45.23 0.41
CA PHE A 450 3.24 44.83 1.67
C PHE A 450 2.34 43.91 2.50
N ASN A 451 2.87 42.76 2.90
CA ASN A 451 2.26 41.83 3.85
C ASN A 451 3.23 41.54 5.00
N VAL A 452 2.77 41.66 6.23
CA VAL A 452 3.54 41.33 7.44
C VAL A 452 2.97 40.08 8.07
N ARG A 453 3.82 39.08 8.27
CA ARG A 453 3.50 37.86 9.02
C ARG A 453 4.26 37.83 10.33
N LEU A 454 3.55 37.62 11.42
CA LEU A 454 4.11 37.24 12.72
C LEU A 454 3.93 35.74 12.91
N PHE A 455 4.96 35.03 13.35
CA PHE A 455 4.88 33.60 13.58
C PHE A 455 5.65 33.17 14.82
N TYR A 456 5.16 32.10 15.44
CA TYR A 456 5.86 31.34 16.45
C TYR A 456 5.80 29.87 16.06
N ASP A 457 6.94 29.19 16.04
CA ASP A 457 7.04 27.75 15.77
C ASP A 457 7.77 27.09 16.94
N SER A 458 7.05 26.26 17.68
CA SER A 458 7.60 25.45 18.76
C SER A 458 7.53 23.98 18.39
N ASN A 459 8.62 23.25 18.61
CA ASN A 459 8.69 21.81 18.46
C ASN A 459 9.39 21.17 19.66
N ILE A 460 8.67 20.32 20.38
CA ILE A 460 9.18 19.55 21.52
C ILE A 460 9.30 18.10 21.09
N THR A 461 10.49 17.53 21.21
CA THR A 461 10.77 16.11 20.91
C THR A 461 11.10 15.38 22.21
N LYS A 462 10.33 14.34 22.53
CA LYS A 462 10.57 13.44 23.67
C LYS A 462 10.87 12.02 23.15
N PRO A 463 12.15 11.60 23.08
CA PRO A 463 12.53 10.26 22.64
C PRO A 463 12.05 9.16 23.59
N TYR A 464 11.82 7.96 23.05
CA TYR A 464 11.49 6.76 23.85
C TYR A 464 12.71 5.94 24.28
N THR A 465 13.86 6.17 23.66
CA THR A 465 15.12 5.48 23.98
C THR A 465 15.98 6.35 24.89
N SER A 466 16.74 5.72 25.79
CA SER A 466 17.66 6.41 26.71
C SER A 466 18.89 7.00 26.01
N GLN A 467 19.11 6.65 24.73
CA GLN A 467 20.23 7.15 23.92
C GLN A 467 20.00 8.56 23.36
N SER A 468 18.84 9.17 23.61
CA SER A 468 18.49 10.49 23.08
C SER A 468 17.85 11.37 24.16
N PHE A 469 18.13 12.67 24.10
CA PHE A 469 17.65 13.64 25.09
C PHE A 469 16.38 14.35 24.63
N ASN A 470 15.57 14.79 25.58
CA ASN A 470 14.45 15.68 25.30
C ASN A 470 14.96 16.99 24.73
N THR A 471 14.40 17.43 23.61
CA THR A 471 14.75 18.71 22.98
C THR A 471 13.51 19.58 22.82
N SER A 472 13.70 20.89 22.87
CA SER A 472 12.66 21.89 22.65
C SER A 472 13.27 23.03 21.86
N PHE A 473 12.70 23.30 20.69
CA PHE A 473 13.07 24.42 19.84
C PHE A 473 11.88 25.38 19.76
N SER A 474 12.15 26.67 19.84
CA SER A 474 11.13 27.71 19.72
C SER A 474 11.68 28.86 18.91
N ASN A 475 11.05 29.14 17.78
CA ASN A 475 11.41 30.21 16.87
C ASN A 475 10.29 31.24 16.87
N PHE A 476 10.63 32.49 17.16
CA PHE A 476 9.73 33.63 17.02
C PHE A 476 10.31 34.58 15.98
N GLY A 477 9.47 35.06 15.07
CA GLY A 477 9.93 35.98 14.05
C GLY A 477 8.81 36.71 13.35
N PHE A 478 9.21 37.68 12.53
CA PHE A 478 8.33 38.35 11.58
C PHE A 478 8.88 38.20 10.16
N SER A 479 8.00 38.22 9.17
CA SER A 479 8.34 38.21 7.76
C SER A 479 7.60 39.36 7.07
N LEU A 480 8.34 40.20 6.35
CA LEU A 480 7.79 41.23 5.48
C LEU A 480 7.91 40.74 4.03
N ARG A 481 6.78 40.56 3.35
CA ARG A 481 6.74 40.29 1.91
C ARG A 481 6.42 41.58 1.18
N ALA A 482 7.36 42.04 0.36
CA ALA A 482 7.16 43.14 -0.57
C ALA A 482 6.99 42.60 -1.99
N THR A 483 5.91 42.96 -2.67
CA THR A 483 5.70 42.67 -4.10
C THR A 483 5.88 43.97 -4.86
N LEU A 484 6.96 44.03 -5.64
CA LEU A 484 7.32 45.17 -6.46
C LEU A 484 6.94 44.81 -7.90
N ASN A 485 5.80 45.32 -8.36
CA ASN A 485 5.45 45.34 -9.79
C ASN A 485 5.87 46.67 -10.39
#